data_AF-A0A7S0QVP8-F1
#
_entry.id   AF-A0A7S0QVP8-F1
#
_cell.length_a   1.000
_cell.length_b   1.000
_cell.length_c   1.000
_cell.angle_alpha   90.00
_cell.angle_beta   90.00
_cell.angle_gamma   90.00
#
_symmetry.space_group_name_H-M   'P 1'
#
loop_
_entity.id
_entity.type
_entity.pdbx_description
1 polymer ?
#
loop_
_entity_poly.entity_id
_entity_poly.type
_entity_poly.pdbx_seq_one_letter_code
_entity_poly.pdbx_strand_id
1 'polypeptide(L)'
;LTFFVTIIDGFEIFAPASSSPIFSVPPVVHMSIDLAFGLLSFSFHQYWAGHVLLNITLMDSGGIERGGHDAVSKVLNISVLPVNDAPSFELVSPLVSVWEGSGRAR
;
A
#
# COMPACT_ATOMS: atom_id res chain seq x y z
N LEU A 1 0.41 -4.39 3.98
CA LEU A 1 0.51 -3.73 5.31
C LEU A 1 -0.86 -3.76 5.96
N THR A 2 -0.91 -3.76 7.29
CA THR A 2 -2.16 -3.83 8.06
C THR A 2 -2.23 -2.66 9.03
N PHE A 3 -3.33 -1.92 9.02
CA PHE A 3 -3.57 -0.78 9.90
C PHE A 3 -4.84 -0.98 10.70
N PHE A 4 -4.82 -0.55 11.97
CA PHE A 4 -6.02 -0.53 12.82
C PHE A 4 -6.68 0.84 12.71
N VAL A 5 -7.99 0.85 12.48
CA VAL A 5 -8.83 2.03 12.49
C VAL A 5 -9.79 1.87 13.66
N THR A 6 -9.64 2.66 14.71
CA THR A 6 -10.57 2.62 15.86
C THR A 6 -11.93 3.18 15.45
N ILE A 7 -13.01 2.51 15.85
CA ILE A 7 -14.39 2.90 15.57
C ILE A 7 -15.14 3.01 16.91
N ILE A 8 -16.22 3.79 16.95
CA ILE A 8 -17.23 3.73 18.01
C ILE A 8 -18.49 3.12 17.41
N ASP A 9 -19.18 2.26 18.15
CA ASP A 9 -20.22 1.33 17.66
C ASP A 9 -21.22 1.93 16.64
N GLY A 10 -21.64 1.13 15.65
CA GLY A 10 -22.67 1.49 14.67
C GLY A 10 -22.23 2.20 13.38
N PHE A 11 -20.95 2.13 13.01
CA PHE A 11 -20.42 2.80 11.81
C PHE A 11 -19.90 1.84 10.74
N GLU A 12 -20.17 2.13 9.47
CA GLU A 12 -19.54 1.48 8.31
C GLU A 12 -18.27 2.26 7.88
N ILE A 13 -17.24 1.53 7.43
CA ILE A 13 -16.04 2.14 6.84
C ILE A 13 -16.00 1.88 5.34
N PHE A 14 -15.84 2.95 4.58
CA PHE A 14 -15.46 2.91 3.18
C PHE A 14 -14.00 3.27 3.01
N ALA A 15 -13.20 2.35 2.46
CA ALA A 15 -11.94 2.70 1.81
C ALA A 15 -12.22 2.96 0.32
N PRO A 16 -11.46 3.86 -0.34
CA PRO A 16 -11.63 4.05 -1.76
C PRO A 16 -11.25 2.74 -2.45
N ALA A 17 -12.17 2.18 -3.22
CA ALA A 17 -11.88 1.08 -4.14
C ALA A 17 -10.98 1.60 -5.26
N SER A 18 -9.73 1.93 -4.93
CA SER A 18 -8.81 2.46 -5.91
C SER A 18 -8.32 1.29 -6.76
N SER A 19 -8.78 1.20 -7.99
CA SER A 19 -8.14 0.43 -9.07
C SER A 19 -6.79 1.05 -9.49
N SER A 20 -6.15 1.78 -8.57
CA SER A 20 -4.87 2.44 -8.81
C SER A 20 -3.84 1.36 -9.12
N PRO A 21 -3.08 1.50 -10.22
CA PRO A 21 -2.11 0.50 -10.66
C PRO A 21 -0.91 0.34 -9.71
N ILE A 22 -0.91 1.03 -8.56
CA ILE A 22 0.10 0.93 -7.51
C ILE A 22 -0.18 -0.23 -6.53
N PHE A 23 -1.42 -0.70 -6.44
CA PHE A 23 -1.83 -1.75 -5.52
C PHE A 23 -1.88 -3.11 -6.22
N SER A 24 -1.16 -4.09 -5.68
CA SER A 24 -1.28 -5.51 -6.06
C SER A 24 -2.52 -6.15 -5.42
N VAL A 25 -2.93 -5.64 -4.25
CA VAL A 25 -4.21 -5.95 -3.61
C VAL A 25 -4.84 -4.63 -3.20
N PRO A 26 -6.05 -4.30 -3.69
CA PRO A 26 -6.68 -3.02 -3.41
C PRO A 26 -7.02 -2.86 -1.92
N PRO A 27 -7.21 -1.61 -1.43
CA PRO A 27 -7.67 -1.35 -0.07
C PRO A 27 -9.01 -2.01 0.24
N VAL A 28 -9.04 -2.80 1.30
CA VAL A 28 -10.25 -3.44 1.85
C VAL A 28 -10.30 -3.19 3.35
N VAL A 29 -11.49 -2.91 3.88
CA VAL A 29 -11.73 -2.77 5.31
C VAL A 29 -12.53 -3.96 5.83
N HIS A 30 -12.04 -4.57 6.90
CA HIS A 30 -12.72 -5.64 7.62
C HIS A 30 -13.13 -5.14 8.99
N MET A 31 -14.43 -5.16 9.30
CA MET A 31 -14.90 -4.83 10.65
C MET A 31 -14.74 -6.02 11.58
N SER A 32 -14.25 -5.78 12.80
CA SER A 32 -14.32 -6.77 13.87
C SER A 32 -15.62 -6.56 14.63
N ILE A 33 -16.41 -7.62 14.79
CA ILE A 33 -17.67 -7.59 15.56
C ILE A 33 -17.38 -7.53 17.07
N ASP A 34 -16.24 -8.05 17.51
CA ASP A 34 -15.90 -8.22 18.94
C ASP A 34 -15.04 -7.07 19.50
N LEU A 35 -14.43 -6.29 18.61
CA LEU A 35 -13.53 -5.21 18.97
C LEU A 35 -13.99 -4.01 18.18
N ALA A 36 -14.32 -2.89 18.82
CA ALA A 36 -14.82 -1.67 18.19
C ALA A 36 -13.77 -0.98 17.27
N PHE A 37 -13.24 -1.70 16.29
CA PHE A 37 -12.27 -1.24 15.33
C PHE A 37 -12.42 -1.99 14.00
N GLY A 38 -12.05 -1.29 12.93
CA GLY A 38 -11.89 -1.83 11.59
C GLY A 38 -10.42 -2.08 11.27
N LEU A 39 -10.18 -3.07 10.43
CA LEU A 39 -8.86 -3.41 9.90
C LEU A 39 -8.78 -2.97 8.44
N LEU A 40 -7.88 -2.05 8.13
CA LEU A 40 -7.59 -1.67 6.73
C LEU A 40 -6.40 -2.50 6.22
N SER A 41 -6.62 -3.24 5.13
CA SER A 41 -5.62 -4.08 4.48
C SER A 41 -5.43 -3.73 3.01
N PHE A 42 -4.17 -3.67 2.56
CA PHE A 42 -3.77 -3.49 1.16
C PHE A 42 -2.32 -3.92 0.95
N SER A 43 -1.95 -4.12 -0.32
CA SER A 43 -0.57 -4.42 -0.75
C SER A 43 -0.19 -3.59 -1.96
N PHE A 44 1.00 -3.00 -1.93
CA PHE A 44 1.60 -2.35 -3.10
C PHE A 44 2.22 -3.39 -4.05
N HIS A 45 2.50 -3.00 -5.30
CA HIS A 45 3.36 -3.79 -6.17
C HIS A 45 4.81 -3.86 -5.64
N GLN A 46 5.54 -4.91 -6.02
CA GLN A 46 6.96 -5.02 -5.67
C GLN A 46 7.74 -3.82 -6.21
N TYR A 47 8.77 -3.40 -5.47
CA TYR A 47 9.63 -2.25 -5.80
C TYR A 47 8.91 -0.90 -5.91
N TRP A 48 7.63 -0.81 -5.56
CA TRP A 48 6.95 0.47 -5.51
C TRP A 48 7.41 1.27 -4.29
N ALA A 49 7.80 2.52 -4.52
CA ALA A 49 8.08 3.51 -3.51
C ALA A 49 7.41 4.83 -3.91
N GLY A 50 6.90 5.57 -2.93
CA GLY A 50 6.17 6.80 -3.19
C GLY A 50 5.20 7.18 -2.08
N HIS A 51 4.36 8.16 -2.39
CA HIS A 51 3.31 8.66 -1.49
C HIS A 51 1.94 8.26 -2.02
N VAL A 52 1.06 7.81 -1.14
CA VAL A 52 -0.35 7.58 -1.45
C VAL A 52 -1.25 8.21 -0.39
N LEU A 53 -2.32 8.83 -0.87
CA LEU A 53 -3.39 9.38 -0.03
C LEU A 53 -4.60 8.45 -0.11
N LEU A 54 -5.07 7.96 1.03
CA LEU A 54 -6.29 7.18 1.14
C LEU A 54 -7.33 8.00 1.89
N ASN A 55 -8.48 8.27 1.26
CA ASN A 55 -9.59 8.94 1.92
C ASN A 55 -10.52 7.89 2.55
N ILE A 56 -10.53 7.80 3.87
CA ILE A 56 -11.33 6.85 4.64
C ILE A 56 -12.57 7.56 5.15
N THR A 57 -13.75 7.00 4.91
CA THR A 57 -15.02 7.56 5.40
C THR A 57 -15.63 6.63 6.42
N LEU A 58 -15.97 7.18 7.58
CA LEU A 58 -16.83 6.58 8.60
C LEU A 58 -18.25 7.09 8.37
N MET A 59 -19.23 6.20 8.32
CA MET A 59 -20.65 6.53 8.13
C MET A 59 -21.48 5.90 9.24
N ASP A 60 -22.34 6.65 9.93
CA ASP A 60 -23.28 6.06 10.91
C ASP A 60 -24.53 5.51 10.20
N SER A 61 -25.32 4.70 10.91
CA SER A 61 -26.58 4.15 10.37
C SER A 61 -27.82 4.96 10.76
N GLY A 62 -27.64 6.10 11.45
CA GLY A 62 -28.70 6.94 12.02
C GLY A 62 -29.28 7.96 11.05
N GLY A 63 -28.59 8.23 9.94
CA GLY A 63 -29.04 9.14 8.89
C GLY A 63 -28.93 10.62 9.28
N ILE A 64 -29.32 11.50 8.37
CA ILE A 64 -29.18 12.97 8.51
C ILE A 64 -30.35 13.67 9.21
N GLU A 65 -31.32 12.94 9.77
CA GLU A 65 -32.50 13.56 10.38
C GLU A 65 -32.11 14.51 11.52
N ARG A 66 -32.89 15.58 11.69
CA ARG A 66 -32.66 16.64 12.69
C ARG A 66 -31.31 17.37 12.58
N GLY A 67 -30.66 17.31 11.43
CA GLY A 67 -29.36 17.96 11.20
C GLY A 67 -28.16 17.14 11.69
N GLY A 68 -28.34 15.82 11.83
CA GLY A 68 -27.26 14.87 12.09
C GLY A 68 -26.21 14.87 10.99
N HIS A 69 -24.97 14.51 11.35
CA HIS A 69 -23.86 14.39 10.42
C HIS A 69 -23.54 12.90 10.21
N ASP A 70 -24.03 12.37 9.11
CA ASP A 70 -24.07 10.93 8.81
C ASP A 70 -22.70 10.36 8.38
N ALA A 71 -21.73 11.21 8.03
CA ALA A 71 -20.42 10.76 7.59
C ALA A 71 -19.26 11.70 8.00
N VAL A 72 -18.11 11.10 8.30
CA VAL A 72 -16.85 11.80 8.56
C VAL A 72 -15.74 11.16 7.72
N SER A 73 -15.06 11.96 6.91
CA SER A 73 -13.90 11.51 6.13
C SER A 73 -12.57 11.98 6.73
N LYS A 74 -11.56 11.12 6.65
CA LYS A 74 -10.18 11.39 7.03
C LYS A 74 -9.23 10.91 5.95
N VAL A 75 -8.22 11.72 5.65
CA VAL A 75 -7.17 11.36 4.71
C VAL A 75 -6.00 10.73 5.47
N LEU A 76 -5.68 9.49 5.13
CA LEU A 76 -4.49 8.79 5.56
C LEU A 76 -3.39 9.00 4.52
N ASN A 77 -2.28 9.60 4.94
CA ASN A 77 -1.09 9.79 4.10
C ASN A 77 -0.06 8.70 4.40
N ILE A 78 0.26 7.89 3.39
CA ILE A 78 1.22 6.79 3.50
C ILE A 78 2.42 7.11 2.64
N SER A 79 3.61 7.05 3.23
CA SER A 79 4.88 7.13 2.52
C SER A 79 5.56 5.76 2.55
N VAL A 80 5.80 5.20 1.37
CA VAL A 80 6.62 4.00 1.21
C VAL A 80 8.00 4.46 0.76
N LEU A 81 8.97 4.30 1.66
CA LEU A 81 10.35 4.67 1.39
C LEU A 81 11.02 3.60 0.53
N PRO A 82 11.84 3.99 -0.46
CA PRO A 82 12.62 3.03 -1.22
C PRO A 82 13.63 2.34 -0.29
N VAL A 83 13.81 1.04 -0.49
CA VAL A 83 14.90 0.28 0.11
C VAL A 83 16.02 0.20 -0.91
N ASN A 84 17.26 0.50 -0.49
CA ASN A 84 18.40 0.42 -1.38
C ASN A 84 18.79 -1.05 -1.62
N ASP A 85 18.58 -1.53 -2.84
CA ASP A 85 19.08 -2.83 -3.28
C ASP A 85 20.58 -2.71 -3.61
N ALA A 86 21.42 -3.41 -2.85
CA ALA A 86 22.87 -3.38 -3.07
C ALA A 86 23.23 -3.97 -4.45
N PRO A 87 24.22 -3.39 -5.16
CA PRO A 87 24.65 -3.93 -6.44
C PRO A 87 25.18 -5.36 -6.26
N SER A 88 24.75 -6.28 -7.13
CA SER A 88 25.21 -7.66 -7.20
C SER A 88 25.51 -8.03 -8.65
N PHE A 89 26.39 -9.01 -8.83
CA PHE A 89 26.58 -9.65 -10.13
C PHE A 89 26.81 -11.13 -9.91
N GLU A 90 26.30 -11.95 -10.83
CA GLU A 90 26.53 -13.39 -10.85
C GLU A 90 27.40 -13.72 -12.06
N LEU A 91 28.54 -14.38 -11.83
CA LEU A 91 29.37 -14.89 -12.90
C LEU A 91 28.86 -16.28 -13.30
N VAL A 92 28.19 -16.37 -14.45
CA VAL A 92 27.76 -17.66 -15.02
C VAL A 92 28.97 -18.57 -15.27
N SER A 93 30.13 -17.99 -15.56
CA SER A 93 31.44 -18.65 -15.49
C SER A 93 32.50 -17.63 -15.10
N PRO A 94 33.23 -17.81 -13.99
CA PRO A 94 34.32 -16.91 -13.62
C PRO A 94 35.58 -17.11 -14.48
N LEU A 95 35.61 -18.14 -15.33
CA LEU A 95 36.77 -18.44 -16.15
C LEU A 95 36.62 -17.83 -17.54
N VAL A 96 37.43 -16.80 -17.80
CA VAL A 96 37.62 -16.23 -19.13
C VAL A 96 39.04 -16.56 -19.59
N SER A 97 39.18 -17.35 -20.65
CA SER A 97 40.46 -17.58 -21.32
C SER A 97 40.66 -16.53 -22.41
N VAL A 98 41.70 -15.71 -22.27
CA VAL A 98 42.06 -14.67 -23.25
C VAL A 98 43.37 -15.05 -23.91
N TRP A 99 43.39 -15.05 -25.24
CA TRP A 99 44.62 -15.25 -26.01
C TRP A 99 45.40 -13.93 -26.10
N GLU A 100 46.73 -14.01 -26.03
CA GLU A 100 47.64 -12.85 -26.01
C GLU A 100 47.49 -11.87 -27.19
N GLY A 101 46.87 -12.28 -28.30
CA GLY A 101 46.63 -11.45 -29.49
C GLY A 101 45.19 -10.95 -29.68
N SER A 102 44.30 -11.11 -28.70
CA SER A 102 42.86 -10.78 -28.84
C SER A 102 42.51 -9.28 -28.71
N GLY A 103 43.49 -8.41 -28.47
CA GLY A 103 43.31 -6.96 -28.44
C GLY A 103 43.11 -6.36 -29.83
N ARG A 104 42.38 -5.24 -29.91
CA ARG A 104 42.17 -4.50 -31.17
C ARG A 104 43.49 -3.90 -31.65
N ALA A 105 43.95 -4.29 -32.84
CA ALA A 105 45.11 -3.68 -33.50
C ALA A 105 44.85 -2.18 -33.79
N ARG A 106 45.88 -1.35 -33.57
CA ARG A 106 45.87 0.10 -33.83
C ARG A 106 45.86 0.41 -35.32
#